data_AF-A0A9E3A884-F1
#
_entry.id   AF-A0A9E3A884-F1
#
_cell.length_a   1.000
_cell.length_b   1.000
_cell.length_c   1.000
_cell.angle_alpha   90.00
_cell.angle_beta   90.00
_cell.angle_gamma   90.00
#
_symmetry.space_group_name_H-M   'P 1'
#
loop_
_entity.id
_entity.type
_entity.pdbx_description
1 polymer ?
#
loop_
_entity_poly.entity_id
_entity_poly.type
_entity_poly.pdbx_seq_one_letter_code
_entity_poly.pdbx_strand_id
1 'polypeptide(L)'
;MPASRRSAIIVATDSQAGQQLLYEVKRLLTRAGFSYEILVRPTQAQVAMATVKYDAVILDATIELPEGSNYAAFTAQPTAMDHILVVSRTPLPLNFYGFRGGGAPIYPNEQNNESILRWLEGQLEQLKTRPTRPTLEKNLLGSVITMMRAMTQVREAPIQGAFVSYTREALPQAHELTRRLQSGDPKLRTGGPIPVTLLESGELALEDELLTMQMRWHLVGLIEKRIKDCSEFWICDSKHYYTSWWTQIELTLLGYHGSGKQDHMPIWRYKPSVQRVDQPTDLVPTISHDQKRRLDRILSYTGQSMRAETIQRTREIGSLHLLERSKFWNDEVFSLGFANDYLLEIAPWVGQKSGESITGQDVEMLMRGDRSKFVAVPLRVIQDALSNHVADFNGYQIRNEPRPRYLWYATRMGKHTAPPGSLDQSLAPLPVFRASTNRT
;
A
#
# COMPACT_ATOMS: atom_id res chain seq x y z
N MET A 1 26.98 7.57 -34.50
CA MET A 1 26.98 8.49 -33.34
C MET A 1 27.49 7.73 -32.13
N PRO A 2 28.44 8.27 -31.34
CA PRO A 2 28.84 7.63 -30.09
C PRO A 2 27.60 7.48 -29.20
N ALA A 3 27.40 6.29 -28.62
CA ALA A 3 26.30 6.06 -27.69
C ALA A 3 26.41 7.09 -26.57
N SER A 4 25.40 7.96 -26.42
CA SER A 4 25.40 8.98 -25.37
C SER A 4 25.55 8.28 -24.02
N ARG A 5 26.59 8.63 -23.26
CA ARG A 5 26.83 8.09 -21.93
C ARG A 5 25.61 8.34 -21.05
N ARG A 6 25.07 7.29 -20.43
CA ARG A 6 23.87 7.38 -19.60
C ARG A 6 24.18 8.07 -18.30
N SER A 7 23.26 8.90 -17.81
CA SER A 7 23.42 9.66 -16.58
C SER A 7 22.51 9.15 -15.47
N ALA A 8 23.03 9.08 -14.26
CA ALA A 8 22.28 8.74 -13.05
C ALA A 8 22.48 9.82 -11.99
N ILE A 9 21.56 9.89 -11.04
CA ILE A 9 21.73 10.72 -9.84
C ILE A 9 21.27 9.96 -8.61
N ILE A 10 22.02 10.11 -7.53
CA ILE A 10 21.77 9.45 -6.26
C ILE A 10 21.36 10.52 -5.25
N VAL A 11 20.16 10.39 -4.68
CA VAL A 11 19.74 11.12 -3.49
C VAL A 11 20.07 10.25 -2.29
N ALA A 12 21.12 10.61 -1.56
CA ALA A 12 21.69 9.79 -0.49
C ALA A 12 21.30 10.32 0.90
N THR A 13 21.07 9.40 1.83
CA THR A 13 20.92 9.71 3.26
C THR A 13 22.29 10.02 3.87
N ASP A 14 22.36 11.08 4.67
CA ASP A 14 23.63 11.62 5.20
C ASP A 14 24.03 11.03 6.56
N SER A 15 23.94 9.71 6.64
CA SER A 15 24.28 8.94 7.84
C SER A 15 25.44 7.98 7.55
N GLN A 16 26.05 7.39 8.58
CA GLN A 16 27.12 6.43 8.35
C GLN A 16 26.67 5.24 7.48
N ALA A 17 25.49 4.67 7.73
CA ALA A 17 24.92 3.59 6.94
C ALA A 17 24.54 4.04 5.51
N GLY A 18 24.00 5.25 5.38
CA GLY A 18 23.71 5.90 4.09
C GLY A 18 24.96 6.09 3.24
N GLN A 19 26.04 6.57 3.83
CA GLN A 19 27.33 6.76 3.14
C GLN A 19 27.95 5.43 2.69
N GLN A 20 27.78 4.34 3.46
CA GLN A 20 28.19 3.00 3.03
C GLN A 20 27.40 2.52 1.81
N LEU A 21 26.08 2.68 1.82
CA LEU A 21 25.26 2.33 0.66
C LEU A 21 25.63 3.18 -0.57
N LEU A 22 25.80 4.49 -0.38
CA LEU A 22 26.24 5.41 -1.43
C LEU A 22 27.54 4.94 -2.08
N TYR A 23 28.53 4.54 -1.29
CA TYR A 23 29.80 4.04 -1.81
C TYR A 23 29.62 2.84 -2.75
N GLU A 24 28.81 1.86 -2.34
CA GLU A 24 28.57 0.66 -3.17
C GLU A 24 27.69 0.97 -4.41
N VAL A 25 26.70 1.86 -4.29
CA VAL A 25 25.89 2.28 -5.44
C VAL A 25 26.75 3.00 -6.48
N LYS A 26 27.73 3.83 -6.06
CA LYS A 26 28.68 4.46 -7.00
C LYS A 26 29.49 3.43 -7.78
N ARG A 27 29.97 2.37 -7.11
CA ARG A 27 30.70 1.27 -7.76
C ARG A 27 29.79 0.53 -8.75
N LEU A 28 28.55 0.26 -8.36
CA LEU A 28 27.55 -0.38 -9.22
C LEU A 28 27.27 0.45 -10.47
N LEU A 29 27.00 1.76 -10.33
CA LEU A 29 26.76 2.65 -11.48
C LEU A 29 27.97 2.74 -12.42
N THR A 30 29.19 2.77 -11.86
CA THR A 30 30.43 2.76 -12.65
C THR A 30 30.57 1.49 -13.48
N ARG A 31 30.39 0.32 -12.85
CA ARG A 31 30.37 -0.98 -13.53
C ARG A 31 29.27 -1.04 -14.59
N ALA A 32 28.13 -0.44 -14.29
CA ALA A 32 27.01 -0.34 -15.20
C ALA A 32 27.24 0.73 -16.31
N GLY A 33 28.34 1.46 -16.34
CA GLY A 33 28.61 2.44 -17.41
C GLY A 33 27.76 3.71 -17.34
N PHE A 34 27.13 4.00 -16.20
CA PHE A 34 26.48 5.28 -15.94
C PHE A 34 27.51 6.31 -15.44
N SER A 35 27.47 7.53 -15.97
CA SER A 35 27.99 8.69 -15.24
C SER A 35 27.00 9.06 -14.14
N TYR A 36 27.46 9.50 -12.97
CA TYR A 36 26.57 9.79 -11.87
C TYR A 36 26.88 11.10 -11.15
N GLU A 37 25.83 11.69 -10.57
CA GLU A 37 25.90 12.79 -9.62
C GLU A 37 25.28 12.39 -8.28
N ILE A 38 25.57 13.16 -7.23
CA ILE A 38 25.14 12.86 -5.86
C ILE A 38 24.50 14.11 -5.28
N LEU A 39 23.34 13.92 -4.66
CA LEU A 39 22.69 14.92 -3.83
C LEU A 39 22.62 14.41 -2.40
N VAL A 40 23.11 15.22 -1.47
CA VAL A 40 23.04 14.99 -0.03
C VAL A 40 22.22 16.14 0.55
N ARG A 41 21.23 15.82 1.40
CA ARG A 41 20.25 16.79 1.94
C ARG A 41 19.62 17.65 0.82
N PRO A 42 19.01 17.03 -0.20
CA PRO A 42 18.48 17.77 -1.34
C PRO A 42 17.29 18.66 -0.97
N THR A 43 17.08 19.69 -1.77
CA THR A 43 15.81 20.43 -1.83
C THR A 43 14.81 19.72 -2.75
N GLN A 44 13.52 20.01 -2.56
CA GLN A 44 12.46 19.51 -3.44
C GLN A 44 12.69 19.90 -4.91
N ALA A 45 13.21 21.10 -5.16
CA ALA A 45 13.51 21.57 -6.52
C ALA A 45 14.66 20.77 -7.17
N GLN A 46 15.69 20.39 -6.40
CA GLN A 46 16.77 19.55 -6.91
C GLN A 46 16.28 18.15 -7.25
N VAL A 47 15.48 17.52 -6.38
CA VAL A 47 14.88 16.20 -6.67
C VAL A 47 13.95 16.29 -7.89
N ALA A 48 13.08 17.31 -7.95
CA ALA A 48 12.19 17.50 -9.10
C ALA A 48 12.97 17.71 -10.41
N MET A 49 14.12 18.41 -10.38
CA MET A 49 14.96 18.58 -11.56
C MET A 49 15.71 17.30 -11.92
N ALA A 50 16.11 16.50 -10.93
CA ALA A 50 16.75 15.21 -11.11
C ALA A 50 15.85 14.25 -11.91
N THR A 51 14.55 14.20 -11.59
CA THR A 51 13.59 13.35 -12.32
C THR A 51 13.43 13.76 -13.79
N VAL A 52 13.74 15.00 -14.15
CA VAL A 52 13.72 15.49 -15.54
C VAL A 52 15.00 15.15 -16.30
N LYS A 53 16.17 15.32 -15.67
CA LYS A 53 17.47 15.33 -16.37
C LYS A 53 18.13 13.97 -16.54
N TYR A 54 17.95 13.05 -15.60
CA TYR A 54 18.75 11.82 -15.54
C TYR A 54 18.03 10.61 -16.12
N ASP A 55 18.80 9.65 -16.64
CA ASP A 55 18.31 8.36 -17.12
C ASP A 55 17.92 7.40 -15.99
N ALA A 56 18.52 7.59 -14.81
CA ALA A 56 18.15 6.89 -13.59
C ALA A 56 18.22 7.84 -12.39
N VAL A 57 17.22 7.79 -11.52
CA VAL A 57 17.19 8.55 -10.26
C VAL A 57 17.06 7.55 -9.12
N ILE A 58 18.09 7.42 -8.29
CA ILE A 58 18.07 6.54 -7.13
C ILE A 58 17.74 7.38 -5.91
N LEU A 59 16.63 7.07 -5.24
CA LEU A 59 16.18 7.74 -4.02
C LEU A 59 16.41 6.82 -2.83
N ASP A 60 17.37 7.16 -1.96
CA ASP A 60 17.47 6.54 -0.63
C ASP A 60 16.38 7.13 0.28
N ALA A 61 15.35 6.31 0.50
CA ALA A 61 14.17 6.58 1.30
C ALA A 61 14.24 5.94 2.70
N THR A 62 15.45 5.58 3.15
CA THR A 62 15.69 5.08 4.50
C THR A 62 15.37 6.15 5.54
N ILE A 63 14.70 5.74 6.62
CA ILE A 63 14.45 6.57 7.80
C ILE A 63 15.52 6.22 8.83
N GLU A 64 16.43 7.14 9.13
CA GLU A 64 17.49 6.92 10.12
C GLU A 64 17.30 7.89 11.28
N LEU A 65 16.95 7.37 12.45
CA LEU A 65 16.71 8.19 13.62
C LEU A 65 17.96 8.18 14.53
N PRO A 66 18.43 9.34 15.00
CA PRO A 66 17.88 10.70 14.83
C PRO A 66 18.41 11.48 13.59
N GLU A 67 19.22 10.86 12.75
CA GLU A 67 19.95 11.51 11.64
C GLU A 67 19.06 12.14 10.56
N GLY A 68 17.80 11.72 10.48
CA GLY A 68 16.76 12.24 9.59
C GLY A 68 16.50 11.37 8.36
N SER A 69 15.87 11.97 7.36
CA SER A 69 15.41 11.31 6.14
C SER A 69 15.31 12.27 4.97
N ASN A 70 15.15 11.75 3.75
CA ASN A 70 15.03 12.57 2.53
C ASN A 70 13.58 12.95 2.15
N TYR A 71 12.58 12.56 2.96
CA TYR A 71 11.16 12.67 2.58
C TYR A 71 10.66 14.10 2.39
N ALA A 72 11.27 15.08 3.04
CA ALA A 72 10.95 16.50 2.86
C ALA A 72 11.26 17.01 1.44
N ALA A 73 12.21 16.35 0.75
CA ALA A 73 12.61 16.67 -0.61
C ALA A 73 11.83 15.90 -1.67
N PHE A 74 11.12 14.84 -1.29
CA PHE A 74 10.39 14.00 -2.24
C PHE A 74 9.14 14.70 -2.77
N THR A 75 8.71 14.27 -3.95
CA THR A 75 7.46 14.66 -4.60
C THR A 75 6.70 13.40 -4.98
N ALA A 76 5.52 13.53 -5.59
CA ALA A 76 4.76 12.35 -6.05
C ALA A 76 5.32 11.71 -7.33
N GLN A 77 6.40 12.23 -7.91
CA GLN A 77 7.01 11.67 -9.13
C GLN A 77 7.47 10.20 -9.02
N PRO A 78 8.01 9.71 -7.88
CA PRO A 78 8.45 8.32 -7.75
C PRO A 78 7.36 7.28 -8.01
N THR A 79 6.09 7.63 -7.80
CA THR A 79 4.97 6.70 -8.03
C THR A 79 4.59 6.58 -9.50
N ALA A 80 5.05 7.50 -10.35
CA ALA A 80 4.61 7.62 -11.73
C ALA A 80 5.73 7.39 -12.75
N MET A 81 7.01 7.53 -12.39
CA MET A 81 8.11 7.45 -13.36
C MET A 81 8.98 6.22 -13.11
N ASP A 82 9.12 5.39 -14.13
CA ASP A 82 9.76 4.07 -14.02
C ASP A 82 11.29 4.13 -13.88
N HIS A 83 11.94 5.22 -14.27
CA HIS A 83 13.37 5.44 -14.08
C HIS A 83 13.73 5.95 -12.67
N ILE A 84 12.73 6.18 -11.81
CA ILE A 84 12.94 6.53 -10.41
C ILE A 84 12.95 5.23 -9.60
N LEU A 85 14.12 4.90 -9.05
CA LEU A 85 14.38 3.72 -8.25
C LEU A 85 14.37 4.12 -6.77
N VAL A 86 13.32 3.72 -6.05
CA VAL A 86 13.22 3.96 -4.61
C VAL A 86 13.87 2.79 -3.88
N VAL A 87 14.84 3.09 -3.02
CA VAL A 87 15.51 2.10 -2.17
C VAL A 87 15.40 2.49 -0.71
N SER A 88 15.36 1.52 0.19
CA SER A 88 15.33 1.79 1.63
C SER A 88 15.79 0.59 2.44
N ARG A 89 16.47 0.82 3.57
CA ARG A 89 16.74 -0.21 4.59
C ARG A 89 15.55 -0.43 5.54
N THR A 90 14.71 0.59 5.69
CA THR A 90 13.50 0.57 6.53
C THR A 90 12.23 0.47 5.69
N PRO A 91 11.11 -0.02 6.24
CA PRO A 91 9.83 0.02 5.53
C PRO A 91 9.47 1.45 5.06
N LEU A 92 8.88 1.55 3.88
CA LEU A 92 8.39 2.83 3.36
C LEU A 92 7.11 3.27 4.11
N PRO A 93 6.82 4.58 4.18
CA PRO A 93 5.52 5.08 4.61
C PRO A 93 4.39 4.44 3.80
N LEU A 94 3.24 4.19 4.43
CA LEU A 94 2.11 3.45 3.82
C LEU A 94 1.63 4.06 2.49
N ASN A 95 1.77 5.38 2.35
CA ASN A 95 1.36 6.14 1.19
C ASN A 95 2.53 6.59 0.28
N PHE A 96 3.72 5.99 0.43
CA PHE A 96 4.88 6.27 -0.41
C PHE A 96 5.45 4.97 -1.00
N TYR A 97 5.58 4.93 -2.32
CA TYR A 97 6.12 3.78 -3.03
C TYR A 97 6.74 4.22 -4.36
N GLY A 98 7.68 3.42 -4.86
CA GLY A 98 8.22 3.58 -6.22
C GLY A 98 7.34 2.91 -7.26
N PHE A 99 7.43 3.34 -8.51
CA PHE A 99 6.83 2.64 -9.65
C PHE A 99 7.32 1.19 -9.73
N ARG A 100 8.61 0.97 -9.47
CA ARG A 100 9.24 -0.34 -9.38
C ARG A 100 9.29 -0.80 -7.92
N GLY A 101 8.71 -1.95 -7.63
CA GLY A 101 8.75 -2.58 -6.30
C GLY A 101 10.03 -3.38 -6.04
N GLY A 102 10.31 -3.69 -4.77
CA GLY A 102 11.41 -4.56 -4.33
C GLY A 102 12.69 -3.86 -3.85
N GLY A 103 12.78 -2.53 -3.97
CA GLY A 103 13.92 -1.75 -3.47
C GLY A 103 13.88 -1.46 -1.96
N ALA A 104 12.79 -1.78 -1.29
CA ALA A 104 12.57 -1.55 0.13
C ALA A 104 11.94 -2.80 0.78
N PRO A 105 12.16 -3.03 2.09
CA PRO A 105 11.60 -4.17 2.78
C PRO A 105 10.09 -4.05 2.94
N ILE A 106 9.45 -5.22 3.00
CA ILE A 106 8.08 -5.36 3.47
C ILE A 106 8.05 -5.18 4.99
N TYR A 107 7.14 -4.35 5.52
CA TYR A 107 6.98 -4.17 6.96
C TYR A 107 6.64 -5.52 7.66
N PRO A 108 7.16 -5.80 8.87
CA PRO A 108 8.06 -4.97 9.70
C PRO A 108 9.55 -5.26 9.48
N ASN A 109 9.90 -5.90 8.36
CA ASN A 109 11.26 -6.35 8.09
C ASN A 109 12.20 -5.18 7.77
N GLU A 110 13.49 -5.49 7.80
CA GLU A 110 14.55 -4.61 7.38
C GLU A 110 15.26 -5.20 6.16
N GLN A 111 15.87 -4.35 5.35
CA GLN A 111 16.64 -4.77 4.19
C GLN A 111 18.09 -4.31 4.33
N ASN A 112 19.02 -5.22 4.06
CA ASN A 112 20.44 -4.89 4.05
C ASN A 112 20.89 -4.29 2.72
N ASN A 113 22.06 -3.64 2.72
CA ASN A 113 22.64 -3.01 1.53
C ASN A 113 22.86 -4.02 0.39
N GLU A 114 23.24 -5.26 0.70
CA GLU A 114 23.46 -6.30 -0.32
C GLU A 114 22.20 -6.59 -1.13
N SER A 115 21.05 -6.71 -0.46
CA SER A 115 19.77 -6.98 -1.12
C SER A 115 19.31 -5.78 -1.94
N ILE A 116 19.53 -4.55 -1.44
CA ILE A 116 19.30 -3.31 -2.20
C ILE A 116 20.15 -3.29 -3.48
N LEU A 117 21.44 -3.61 -3.38
CA LEU A 117 22.37 -3.60 -4.51
C LEU A 117 22.02 -4.65 -5.57
N ARG A 118 21.66 -5.88 -5.15
CA ARG A 118 21.20 -6.93 -6.06
C ARG A 118 19.95 -6.50 -6.83
N TRP A 119 18.99 -5.87 -6.14
CA TRP A 119 17.80 -5.33 -6.78
C TRP A 119 18.14 -4.20 -7.77
N LEU A 120 18.95 -3.23 -7.35
CA LEU A 120 19.39 -2.11 -8.19
C LEU A 120 20.12 -2.58 -9.45
N GLU A 121 20.99 -3.59 -9.35
CA GLU A 121 21.71 -4.14 -10.49
C GLU A 121 20.73 -4.62 -11.57
N GLY A 122 19.71 -5.39 -11.18
CA GLY A 122 18.65 -5.82 -12.10
C GLY A 122 17.86 -4.67 -12.72
N GLN A 123 17.52 -3.64 -11.94
CA GLN A 123 16.79 -2.48 -12.47
C GLN A 123 17.63 -1.65 -13.44
N LEU A 124 18.90 -1.42 -13.14
CA LEU A 124 19.81 -0.65 -13.98
C LEU A 124 20.06 -1.35 -15.32
N GLU A 125 20.19 -2.68 -15.34
CA GLU A 125 20.28 -3.45 -16.59
C GLU A 125 19.01 -3.36 -17.43
N GLN A 126 17.82 -3.36 -16.81
CA GLN A 126 16.57 -3.14 -17.54
C GLN A 126 16.51 -1.73 -18.16
N LEU A 127 16.85 -0.70 -17.38
CA LEU A 127 16.88 0.68 -17.87
C LEU A 127 17.88 0.85 -19.03
N LYS A 128 19.01 0.11 -19.02
CA LYS A 128 19.94 0.04 -20.15
C LYS A 128 19.31 -0.49 -21.42
N THR A 129 18.61 -1.60 -21.36
CA THR A 129 18.05 -2.22 -22.57
C THR A 129 16.87 -1.43 -23.13
N ARG A 130 16.15 -0.69 -22.27
CA ARG A 130 14.96 0.09 -22.63
C ARG A 130 15.08 1.51 -22.10
N PRO A 131 15.64 2.47 -22.87
CA PRO A 131 15.67 3.86 -22.45
C PRO A 131 14.23 4.35 -22.25
N THR A 132 13.95 4.84 -21.05
CA THR A 132 12.60 5.24 -20.61
C THR A 132 12.12 6.50 -21.31
N ARG A 133 13.05 7.32 -21.81
CA ARG A 133 12.75 8.57 -22.52
C ARG A 133 13.75 8.84 -23.66
N PRO A 134 13.29 9.33 -24.81
CA PRO A 134 14.15 9.92 -25.83
C PRO A 134 14.94 11.11 -25.25
N THR A 135 16.19 11.30 -25.68
CA THR A 135 17.06 12.40 -25.21
C THR A 135 16.42 13.78 -25.38
N LEU A 136 15.61 13.98 -26.42
CA LEU A 136 14.88 15.22 -26.70
C LEU A 136 13.77 15.52 -25.68
N GLU A 137 13.36 14.53 -24.87
CA GLU A 137 12.33 14.67 -23.83
C GLU A 137 12.94 14.92 -22.43
N LYS A 138 14.27 15.06 -22.30
CA LYS A 138 14.97 15.39 -21.05
C LYS A 138 14.92 16.89 -20.72
N ASN A 139 13.73 17.47 -20.77
CA ASN A 139 13.47 18.86 -20.41
C ASN A 139 12.11 18.96 -19.71
N LEU A 140 11.78 20.15 -19.20
CA LEU A 140 10.56 20.34 -18.41
C LEU A 140 9.30 19.91 -19.18
N LEU A 141 9.20 20.27 -20.46
CA LEU A 141 8.08 19.92 -21.33
C LEU A 141 8.00 18.40 -21.55
N GLY A 142 9.12 17.76 -21.84
CA GLY A 142 9.23 16.32 -22.00
C GLY A 142 8.93 15.55 -20.71
N SER A 143 9.22 16.12 -19.53
CA SER A 143 8.84 15.52 -18.25
C SER A 143 7.34 15.54 -17.99
N VAL A 144 6.64 16.59 -18.43
CA VAL A 144 5.17 16.67 -18.38
C VAL A 144 4.57 15.62 -19.32
N ILE A 145 5.10 15.52 -20.55
CA ILE A 145 4.70 14.49 -21.52
C ILE A 145 4.95 13.08 -20.94
N THR A 146 6.11 12.85 -20.31
CA THR A 146 6.42 11.57 -19.67
C THR A 146 5.45 11.28 -18.53
N MET A 147 5.16 12.25 -17.68
CA MET A 147 4.23 12.07 -16.57
C MET A 147 2.82 11.76 -17.07
N MET A 148 2.35 12.45 -18.12
CA MET A 148 1.08 12.15 -18.78
C MET A 148 1.08 10.77 -19.44
N ARG A 149 2.17 10.40 -20.13
CA ARG A 149 2.38 9.08 -20.73
C ARG A 149 2.43 7.99 -19.66
N ALA A 150 3.06 8.23 -18.53
CA ALA A 150 3.13 7.25 -17.47
C ALA A 150 1.81 7.14 -16.72
N MET A 151 1.07 8.23 -16.54
CA MET A 151 -0.31 8.18 -16.03
C MET A 151 -1.27 7.45 -16.97
N THR A 152 -1.03 7.50 -18.29
CA THR A 152 -1.80 6.72 -19.28
C THR A 152 -1.30 5.28 -19.39
N GLN A 153 0.01 5.03 -19.39
CA GLN A 153 0.60 3.69 -19.36
C GLN A 153 0.31 2.93 -18.08
N VAL A 154 0.22 3.59 -16.91
CA VAL A 154 -0.27 2.94 -15.67
C VAL A 154 -1.75 2.56 -15.80
N ARG A 155 -2.53 3.32 -16.59
CA ARG A 155 -3.92 2.97 -16.90
C ARG A 155 -4.06 1.90 -18.00
N GLU A 156 -3.04 1.75 -18.84
CA GLU A 156 -3.02 0.85 -20.01
C GLU A 156 -2.09 -0.36 -19.84
N ALA A 157 -1.38 -0.46 -18.71
CA ALA A 157 -0.54 -1.61 -18.40
C ALA A 157 -1.43 -2.85 -18.46
N PRO A 158 -1.00 -3.90 -19.19
CA PRO A 158 -1.87 -5.05 -19.40
C PRO A 158 -2.15 -5.68 -18.03
N ILE A 159 -3.43 -5.70 -17.66
CA ILE A 159 -3.95 -6.45 -16.53
C ILE A 159 -3.48 -7.88 -16.71
N GLN A 160 -2.58 -8.35 -15.85
CA GLN A 160 -1.93 -9.65 -16.00
C GLN A 160 -1.70 -10.30 -14.64
N GLY A 161 -1.85 -11.61 -14.61
CA GLY A 161 -1.56 -12.41 -13.42
C GLY A 161 -2.75 -12.62 -12.50
N ALA A 162 -2.44 -13.16 -11.33
CA ALA A 162 -3.43 -13.54 -10.33
C ALA A 162 -3.20 -12.80 -9.01
N PHE A 163 -4.27 -12.28 -8.41
CA PHE A 163 -4.27 -11.88 -7.01
C PHE A 163 -4.68 -13.09 -6.17
N VAL A 164 -3.85 -13.47 -5.18
CA VAL A 164 -4.18 -14.57 -4.25
C VAL A 164 -4.64 -13.99 -2.92
N SER A 165 -5.93 -14.17 -2.64
CA SER A 165 -6.57 -13.86 -1.36
C SER A 165 -6.56 -15.09 -0.45
N TYR A 166 -6.25 -14.88 0.82
CA TYR A 166 -6.14 -15.94 1.82
C TYR A 166 -6.36 -15.35 3.21
N THR A 167 -6.60 -16.23 4.19
CA THR A 167 -6.48 -15.85 5.61
C THR A 167 -5.17 -16.39 6.17
N ARG A 168 -4.69 -15.81 7.27
CA ARG A 168 -3.39 -16.18 7.87
C ARG A 168 -3.18 -17.69 8.02
N GLU A 169 -4.18 -18.43 8.48
CA GLU A 169 -4.09 -19.89 8.69
C GLU A 169 -3.76 -20.66 7.40
N ALA A 170 -4.07 -20.07 6.24
CA ALA A 170 -3.81 -20.62 4.93
C ALA A 170 -2.55 -20.05 4.26
N LEU A 171 -1.72 -19.26 4.97
CA LEU A 171 -0.50 -18.66 4.40
C LEU A 171 0.43 -19.69 3.74
N PRO A 172 0.77 -20.83 4.38
CA PRO A 172 1.63 -21.83 3.72
C PRO A 172 1.01 -22.37 2.42
N GLN A 173 -0.31 -22.56 2.39
CA GLN A 173 -1.05 -23.04 1.23
C GLN A 173 -1.15 -21.95 0.15
N ALA A 174 -1.21 -20.68 0.53
CA ALA A 174 -1.19 -19.55 -0.40
C ALA A 174 0.20 -19.38 -1.04
N HIS A 175 1.28 -19.61 -0.31
CA HIS A 175 2.64 -19.68 -0.87
C HIS A 175 2.80 -20.86 -1.82
N GLU A 176 2.27 -22.04 -1.47
CA GLU A 176 2.23 -23.21 -2.36
C GLU A 176 1.46 -22.90 -3.65
N LEU A 177 0.25 -22.36 -3.53
CA LEU A 177 -0.59 -21.96 -4.66
C LEU A 177 0.14 -20.96 -5.56
N THR A 178 0.75 -19.92 -4.96
CA THR A 178 1.55 -18.91 -5.66
C THR A 178 2.65 -19.56 -6.49
N ARG A 179 3.43 -20.47 -5.90
CA ARG A 179 4.52 -21.15 -6.60
C ARG A 179 4.02 -22.01 -7.77
N ARG A 180 2.90 -22.70 -7.58
CA ARG A 180 2.28 -23.55 -8.62
C ARG A 180 1.70 -22.73 -9.78
N LEU A 181 1.11 -21.57 -9.50
CA LEU A 181 0.66 -20.63 -10.53
C LEU A 181 1.83 -20.03 -11.31
N GLN A 182 2.90 -19.65 -10.61
CA GLN A 182 4.13 -19.13 -11.21
C GLN A 182 4.92 -20.18 -12.00
N SER A 183 4.79 -21.47 -11.67
CA SER A 183 5.38 -22.56 -12.46
C SER A 183 4.50 -23.01 -13.63
N GLY A 184 3.25 -22.54 -13.70
CA GLY A 184 2.29 -22.91 -14.74
C GLY A 184 1.74 -24.33 -14.58
N ASP A 185 1.49 -24.77 -13.34
CA ASP A 185 0.95 -26.11 -13.06
C ASP A 185 -0.36 -26.37 -13.83
N PRO A 186 -0.36 -27.32 -14.79
CA PRO A 186 -1.51 -27.60 -15.63
C PRO A 186 -2.70 -28.19 -14.87
N LYS A 187 -2.49 -28.69 -13.64
CA LYS A 187 -3.59 -29.15 -12.77
C LYS A 187 -4.41 -28.00 -12.19
N LEU A 188 -3.87 -26.79 -12.14
CA LEU A 188 -4.56 -25.62 -11.64
C LEU A 188 -5.18 -24.79 -12.76
N ARG A 189 -4.41 -24.53 -13.84
CA ARG A 189 -4.82 -23.62 -14.91
C ARG A 189 -4.19 -24.01 -16.25
N THR A 190 -5.01 -24.00 -17.29
CA THR A 190 -4.54 -24.07 -18.68
C THR A 190 -4.08 -22.68 -19.12
N GLY A 191 -2.82 -22.50 -19.51
CA GLY A 191 -2.32 -21.18 -19.95
C GLY A 191 -0.91 -20.80 -19.50
N GLY A 192 -0.15 -21.76 -18.95
CA GLY A 192 1.26 -21.56 -18.57
C GLY A 192 1.48 -20.68 -17.33
N PRO A 193 2.74 -20.40 -16.99
CA PRO A 193 3.13 -19.52 -15.88
C PRO A 193 2.44 -18.16 -15.90
N ILE A 194 2.01 -17.66 -14.74
CA ILE A 194 1.54 -16.28 -14.59
C ILE A 194 2.20 -15.56 -13.43
N PRO A 195 2.36 -14.22 -13.50
CA PRO A 195 2.68 -13.41 -12.34
C PRO A 195 1.61 -13.58 -11.25
N VAL A 196 2.03 -13.55 -10.00
CA VAL A 196 1.12 -13.65 -8.85
C VAL A 196 1.41 -12.52 -7.89
N THR A 197 0.36 -11.83 -7.49
CA THR A 197 0.37 -10.86 -6.40
C THR A 197 -0.18 -11.54 -5.15
N LEU A 198 0.68 -11.68 -4.15
CA LEU A 198 0.35 -12.15 -2.82
C LEU A 198 0.75 -11.04 -1.82
N LEU A 199 -0.16 -10.66 -0.94
CA LEU A 199 0.16 -9.77 0.18
C LEU A 199 0.77 -10.59 1.31
N GLU A 200 2.00 -10.29 1.71
CA GLU A 200 2.65 -11.03 2.79
C GLU A 200 2.06 -10.66 4.17
N SER A 201 2.12 -11.59 5.11
CA SER A 201 1.66 -11.33 6.48
C SER A 201 2.46 -10.18 7.10
N GLY A 202 1.77 -9.18 7.64
CA GLY A 202 2.40 -7.98 8.20
C GLY A 202 2.65 -6.86 7.19
N GLU A 203 2.56 -7.12 5.89
CA GLU A 203 2.94 -6.14 4.85
C GLU A 203 2.17 -4.83 4.96
N LEU A 204 0.85 -4.93 5.15
CA LEU A 204 -0.05 -3.78 5.24
C LEU A 204 -0.55 -3.51 6.66
N ALA A 205 -0.60 -4.51 7.52
CA ALA A 205 -0.97 -4.42 8.93
C ALA A 205 -0.52 -5.70 9.64
N LEU A 206 -0.22 -5.60 10.94
CA LEU A 206 0.00 -6.78 11.76
C LEU A 206 -1.35 -7.48 12.01
N GLU A 207 -1.29 -8.77 12.33
CA GLU A 207 -2.48 -9.62 12.45
C GLU A 207 -3.48 -9.14 13.51
N ASP A 208 -2.97 -8.83 14.68
CA ASP A 208 -3.71 -8.38 15.86
C ASP A 208 -3.65 -6.86 16.01
N GLU A 209 -3.35 -6.16 14.92
CA GLU A 209 -3.27 -4.71 14.92
C GLU A 209 -4.65 -4.07 15.08
N LEU A 210 -4.77 -3.20 16.07
CA LEU A 210 -5.89 -2.29 16.19
C LEU A 210 -5.76 -1.21 15.11
N LEU A 211 -6.81 -1.09 14.30
CA LEU A 211 -6.89 -0.09 13.26
C LEU A 211 -8.15 0.75 13.46
N THR A 212 -8.06 2.04 13.15
CA THR A 212 -9.26 2.88 12.99
C THR A 212 -9.98 2.49 11.70
N MET A 213 -11.28 2.81 11.57
CA MET A 213 -12.00 2.54 10.31
C MET A 213 -11.36 3.24 9.12
N GLN A 214 -10.89 4.47 9.32
CA GLN A 214 -10.19 5.20 8.28
C GLN A 214 -8.91 4.50 7.84
N MET A 215 -8.13 3.94 8.78
CA MET A 215 -6.92 3.20 8.42
C MET A 215 -7.26 1.89 7.72
N ARG A 216 -8.27 1.14 8.20
CA ARG A 216 -8.75 -0.07 7.50
C ARG A 216 -9.09 0.23 6.05
N TRP A 217 -9.87 1.28 5.81
CA TRP A 217 -10.26 1.69 4.46
C TRP A 217 -9.09 2.24 3.63
N HIS A 218 -8.12 2.90 4.25
CA HIS A 218 -6.87 3.26 3.58
C HIS A 218 -6.16 2.03 3.04
N LEU A 219 -6.00 0.99 3.87
CA LEU A 219 -5.40 -0.28 3.47
C LEU A 219 -6.23 -0.99 2.39
N VAL A 220 -7.57 -0.96 2.49
CA VAL A 220 -8.46 -1.46 1.43
C VAL A 220 -8.19 -0.75 0.10
N GLY A 221 -7.96 0.56 0.08
CA GLY A 221 -7.56 1.27 -1.14
C GLY A 221 -6.19 0.82 -1.70
N LEU A 222 -5.25 0.40 -0.84
CA LEU A 222 -3.98 -0.21 -1.28
C LEU A 222 -4.24 -1.59 -1.92
N ILE A 223 -5.10 -2.40 -1.30
CA ILE A 223 -5.46 -3.75 -1.75
C ILE A 223 -6.23 -3.69 -3.07
N GLU A 224 -7.22 -2.79 -3.17
CA GLU A 224 -8.02 -2.54 -4.37
C GLU A 224 -7.14 -2.29 -5.60
N LYS A 225 -6.10 -1.46 -5.45
CA LYS A 225 -5.15 -1.19 -6.54
C LYS A 225 -4.46 -2.48 -7.01
N ARG A 226 -3.98 -3.31 -6.08
CA ARG A 226 -3.32 -4.59 -6.41
C ARG A 226 -4.26 -5.58 -7.09
N ILE A 227 -5.52 -5.62 -6.65
CA ILE A 227 -6.56 -6.43 -7.28
C ILE A 227 -6.82 -5.94 -8.72
N LYS A 228 -6.93 -4.63 -8.94
CA LYS A 228 -7.18 -4.03 -10.26
C LYS A 228 -6.07 -4.31 -11.29
N ASP A 229 -4.85 -4.49 -10.83
CA ASP A 229 -3.70 -4.78 -11.70
C ASP A 229 -3.65 -6.27 -12.14
N CYS A 230 -4.53 -7.12 -11.59
CA CYS A 230 -4.58 -8.56 -11.85
C CYS A 230 -5.73 -8.97 -12.76
N SER A 231 -5.54 -10.02 -13.56
CA SER A 231 -6.54 -10.56 -14.49
C SER A 231 -7.40 -11.66 -13.89
N GLU A 232 -6.97 -12.25 -12.79
CA GLU A 232 -7.65 -13.36 -12.11
C GLU A 232 -7.62 -13.13 -10.60
N PHE A 233 -8.69 -13.56 -9.91
CA PHE A 233 -8.74 -13.56 -8.45
C PHE A 233 -8.80 -14.99 -7.93
N TRP A 234 -7.87 -15.35 -7.05
CA TRP A 234 -7.72 -16.69 -6.51
C TRP A 234 -7.97 -16.68 -5.00
N ILE A 235 -8.91 -17.50 -4.55
CA ILE A 235 -9.22 -17.74 -3.15
C ILE A 235 -8.46 -18.98 -2.70
N CYS A 236 -7.55 -18.84 -1.74
CA CYS A 236 -7.00 -19.96 -1.00
C CYS A 236 -7.95 -20.29 0.15
N ASP A 237 -8.82 -21.28 -0.07
CA ASP A 237 -9.95 -21.58 0.82
C ASP A 237 -9.47 -22.08 2.19
N SER A 238 -10.14 -21.61 3.23
CA SER A 238 -9.80 -21.91 4.62
C SER A 238 -11.05 -21.86 5.50
N LYS A 239 -10.95 -22.40 6.73
CA LYS A 239 -12.07 -22.47 7.67
C LYS A 239 -12.64 -21.09 7.97
N HIS A 240 -11.76 -20.09 8.13
CA HIS A 240 -12.12 -18.74 8.53
C HIS A 240 -12.16 -17.73 7.38
N TYR A 241 -11.96 -18.17 6.13
CA TYR A 241 -11.94 -17.29 4.96
C TYR A 241 -13.20 -16.44 4.87
N TYR A 242 -14.38 -17.04 4.89
CA TYR A 242 -15.63 -16.29 4.78
C TYR A 242 -16.09 -15.62 6.07
N THR A 243 -15.26 -15.58 7.11
CA THR A 243 -15.58 -14.92 8.38
C THR A 243 -14.62 -13.79 8.75
N SER A 244 -13.66 -13.50 7.89
CA SER A 244 -12.72 -12.39 8.05
C SER A 244 -13.28 -11.13 7.38
N TRP A 245 -13.17 -9.98 8.06
CA TRP A 245 -13.52 -8.69 7.46
C TRP A 245 -12.73 -8.42 6.17
N TRP A 246 -11.45 -8.79 6.15
CA TRP A 246 -10.52 -8.52 5.05
C TRP A 246 -10.89 -9.25 3.76
N THR A 247 -11.19 -10.53 3.85
CA THR A 247 -11.58 -11.33 2.68
C THR A 247 -12.99 -10.96 2.20
N GLN A 248 -13.90 -10.65 3.14
CA GLN A 248 -15.23 -10.15 2.83
C GLN A 248 -15.16 -8.81 2.08
N ILE A 249 -14.29 -7.89 2.50
CA ILE A 249 -14.14 -6.61 1.79
C ILE A 249 -13.49 -6.80 0.41
N GLU A 250 -12.55 -7.73 0.24
CA GLU A 250 -12.02 -8.08 -1.07
C GLU A 250 -13.12 -8.57 -2.03
N LEU A 251 -13.98 -9.50 -1.59
CA LEU A 251 -15.15 -9.94 -2.38
C LEU A 251 -16.11 -8.79 -2.71
N THR A 252 -16.30 -7.86 -1.77
CA THR A 252 -17.09 -6.64 -2.00
C THR A 252 -16.47 -5.76 -3.09
N LEU A 253 -15.14 -5.61 -3.11
CA LEU A 253 -14.44 -4.85 -4.15
C LEU A 253 -14.62 -5.50 -5.54
N LEU A 254 -14.66 -6.84 -5.63
CA LEU A 254 -14.97 -7.54 -6.89
C LEU A 254 -16.36 -7.17 -7.39
N GLY A 255 -17.36 -7.19 -6.50
CA GLY A 255 -18.73 -6.79 -6.83
C GLY A 255 -18.83 -5.32 -7.24
N TYR A 256 -18.08 -4.45 -6.56
CA TYR A 256 -18.00 -3.02 -6.86
C TYR A 256 -17.40 -2.75 -8.24
N HIS A 257 -16.33 -3.46 -8.62
CA HIS A 257 -15.72 -3.33 -9.95
C HIS A 257 -16.51 -3.98 -11.06
N GLY A 258 -17.27 -5.05 -10.75
CA GLY A 258 -18.18 -5.72 -11.66
C GLY A 258 -19.48 -4.95 -11.90
N SER A 259 -19.89 -4.06 -10.99
CA SER A 259 -21.17 -3.35 -11.05
C SER A 259 -21.30 -2.54 -12.34
N GLY A 260 -22.17 -3.02 -13.25
CA GLY A 260 -22.50 -2.40 -14.54
C GLY A 260 -21.61 -2.85 -15.72
N LYS A 261 -20.78 -3.89 -15.56
CA LYS A 261 -19.96 -4.47 -16.65
C LYS A 261 -20.56 -5.80 -17.14
N GLN A 262 -20.32 -6.12 -18.41
CA GLN A 262 -20.64 -7.44 -18.98
C GLN A 262 -19.60 -8.51 -18.60
N ASP A 263 -18.31 -8.12 -18.55
CA ASP A 263 -17.23 -9.02 -18.18
C ASP A 263 -16.77 -8.76 -16.74
N HIS A 264 -16.73 -9.83 -15.95
CA HIS A 264 -16.24 -9.84 -14.59
C HIS A 264 -14.86 -10.50 -14.53
N MET A 265 -14.03 -10.08 -13.56
CA MET A 265 -12.78 -10.78 -13.30
C MET A 265 -13.09 -12.23 -12.88
N PRO A 266 -12.49 -13.25 -13.52
CA PRO A 266 -12.69 -14.64 -13.16
C PRO A 266 -12.20 -14.91 -11.74
N ILE A 267 -13.00 -15.68 -10.99
CA ILE A 267 -12.73 -16.07 -9.62
C ILE A 267 -12.51 -17.57 -9.57
N TRP A 268 -11.38 -17.96 -9.00
CA TRP A 268 -10.99 -19.34 -8.78
C TRP A 268 -10.87 -19.60 -7.29
N ARG A 269 -11.34 -20.74 -6.83
CA ARG A 269 -11.17 -21.17 -5.45
C ARG A 269 -10.37 -22.46 -5.40
N TYR A 270 -9.22 -22.37 -4.76
CA TYR A 270 -8.36 -23.51 -4.46
C TYR A 270 -8.69 -24.04 -3.07
N LYS A 271 -9.05 -25.33 -2.99
CA LYS A 271 -9.34 -26.05 -1.74
C LYS A 271 -8.13 -26.91 -1.37
N PRO A 272 -7.27 -26.46 -0.44
CA PRO A 272 -6.00 -27.15 -0.18
C PRO A 272 -6.19 -28.58 0.36
N SER A 273 -7.24 -28.82 1.15
CA SER A 273 -7.53 -30.13 1.77
C SER A 273 -7.78 -31.25 0.76
N VAL A 274 -8.31 -30.91 -0.42
CA VAL A 274 -8.64 -31.86 -1.49
C VAL A 274 -7.88 -31.57 -2.79
N GLN A 275 -6.97 -30.60 -2.77
CA GLN A 275 -6.20 -30.10 -3.92
C GLN A 275 -7.06 -29.86 -5.17
N ARG A 276 -8.28 -29.34 -4.97
CA ARG A 276 -9.25 -29.10 -6.04
C ARG A 276 -9.38 -27.60 -6.32
N VAL A 277 -9.59 -27.27 -7.59
CA VAL A 277 -9.98 -25.94 -8.03
C VAL A 277 -11.43 -25.98 -8.49
N ASP A 278 -12.21 -24.98 -8.10
CA ASP A 278 -13.52 -24.69 -8.68
C ASP A 278 -13.68 -23.19 -8.99
N GLN A 279 -14.68 -22.84 -9.79
CA GLN A 279 -15.06 -21.45 -10.08
C GLN A 279 -16.41 -21.16 -9.41
N PRO A 280 -16.41 -20.57 -8.22
CA PRO A 280 -17.65 -20.23 -7.54
C PRO A 280 -18.35 -19.05 -8.25
N THR A 281 -19.66 -19.15 -8.45
CA THR A 281 -20.46 -18.13 -9.16
C THR A 281 -21.22 -17.18 -8.22
N ASP A 282 -21.26 -17.48 -6.93
CA ASP A 282 -22.17 -16.90 -5.94
C ASP A 282 -21.45 -16.23 -4.75
N LEU A 283 -20.12 -16.09 -4.80
CA LEU A 283 -19.36 -15.45 -3.72
C LEU A 283 -19.31 -13.92 -3.80
N VAL A 284 -19.58 -13.35 -4.98
CA VAL A 284 -19.49 -11.90 -5.19
C VAL A 284 -20.82 -11.24 -4.88
N PRO A 285 -20.89 -10.32 -3.91
CA PRO A 285 -22.14 -9.63 -3.60
C PRO A 285 -22.56 -8.71 -4.77
N THR A 286 -23.86 -8.64 -5.02
CA THR A 286 -24.41 -7.61 -5.90
C THR A 286 -24.38 -6.27 -5.20
N ILE A 287 -23.72 -5.28 -5.80
CA ILE A 287 -23.60 -3.93 -5.25
C ILE A 287 -24.70 -3.04 -5.82
N SER A 288 -25.56 -2.52 -4.96
CA SER A 288 -26.59 -1.55 -5.32
C SER A 288 -25.98 -0.21 -5.73
N HIS A 289 -26.74 0.63 -6.44
CA HIS A 289 -26.29 1.97 -6.82
C HIS A 289 -25.90 2.83 -5.60
N ASP A 290 -26.63 2.71 -4.49
CA ASP A 290 -26.37 3.49 -3.28
C ASP A 290 -25.12 3.01 -2.54
N GLN A 291 -24.92 1.69 -2.47
CA GLN A 291 -23.70 1.09 -1.94
C GLN A 291 -22.49 1.51 -2.78
N LYS A 292 -22.61 1.49 -4.11
CA LYS A 292 -21.56 1.94 -5.03
C LYS A 292 -21.17 3.40 -4.75
N ARG A 293 -22.14 4.32 -4.68
CA ARG A 293 -21.88 5.74 -4.35
C ARG A 293 -21.21 5.92 -2.99
N ARG A 294 -21.54 5.07 -2.02
CA ARG A 294 -20.91 5.09 -0.70
C ARG A 294 -19.47 4.58 -0.75
N LEU A 295 -19.22 3.46 -1.43
CA LEU A 295 -17.87 2.94 -1.67
C LEU A 295 -17.01 3.98 -2.40
N ASP A 296 -17.54 4.61 -3.45
CA ASP A 296 -16.86 5.69 -4.16
C ASP A 296 -16.42 6.79 -3.19
N ARG A 297 -17.30 7.20 -2.27
CA ARG A 297 -17.00 8.22 -1.26
C ARG A 297 -15.93 7.77 -0.29
N ILE A 298 -16.05 6.57 0.27
CA ILE A 298 -15.10 6.04 1.25
C ILE A 298 -13.72 5.86 0.63
N LEU A 299 -13.63 5.19 -0.53
CA LEU A 299 -12.38 4.97 -1.25
C LEU A 299 -11.77 6.29 -1.74
N SER A 300 -12.59 7.25 -2.17
CA SER A 300 -12.09 8.59 -2.51
C SER A 300 -11.54 9.33 -1.31
N TYR A 301 -12.11 9.13 -0.12
CA TYR A 301 -11.72 9.83 1.11
C TYR A 301 -10.50 9.20 1.80
N THR A 302 -10.39 7.88 1.75
CA THR A 302 -9.36 7.09 2.46
C THR A 302 -8.25 6.60 1.54
N GLY A 303 -8.47 6.60 0.23
CA GLY A 303 -7.54 6.11 -0.77
C GLY A 303 -6.27 6.96 -0.93
N GLN A 304 -5.30 6.40 -1.66
CA GLN A 304 -3.94 6.93 -1.77
C GLN A 304 -3.83 8.35 -2.32
N SER A 305 -4.80 8.81 -3.11
CA SER A 305 -4.81 10.17 -3.68
C SER A 305 -5.10 11.25 -2.65
N MET A 306 -5.75 10.91 -1.54
CA MET A 306 -5.90 11.79 -0.40
C MET A 306 -4.67 11.63 0.49
N ARG A 307 -3.69 12.50 0.26
CA ARG A 307 -2.54 12.65 1.16
C ARG A 307 -3.07 12.84 2.58
N ALA A 308 -2.31 12.42 3.59
CA ALA A 308 -2.77 12.47 4.97
C ALA A 308 -3.18 13.90 5.45
N GLU A 309 -2.70 14.91 4.72
CA GLU A 309 -3.11 16.32 4.71
C GLU A 309 -4.61 16.56 4.46
N THR A 310 -5.26 15.74 3.62
CA THR A 310 -6.67 15.92 3.30
C THR A 310 -7.57 15.48 4.46
N ILE A 311 -7.15 14.51 5.27
CA ILE A 311 -7.86 14.18 6.51
C ILE A 311 -7.90 15.41 7.42
N GLN A 312 -6.78 16.14 7.54
CA GLN A 312 -6.69 17.35 8.35
C GLN A 312 -7.47 18.52 7.72
N ARG A 313 -7.29 18.80 6.44
CA ARG A 313 -8.03 19.86 5.73
C ARG A 313 -9.53 19.61 5.69
N THR A 314 -9.96 18.37 5.57
CA THR A 314 -11.38 18.03 5.62
C THR A 314 -11.97 18.30 7.00
N ARG A 315 -11.22 18.06 8.09
CA ARG A 315 -11.65 18.46 9.44
C ARG A 315 -11.78 19.98 9.56
N GLU A 316 -10.86 20.75 8.96
CA GLU A 316 -10.90 22.21 8.94
C GLU A 316 -12.02 22.78 8.05
N ILE A 317 -12.37 22.10 6.96
CA ILE A 317 -13.46 22.51 6.06
C ILE A 317 -14.82 22.13 6.66
N GLY A 318 -14.92 20.97 7.31
CA GLY A 318 -16.14 20.50 7.96
C GLY A 318 -16.59 21.38 9.13
N SER A 319 -15.66 22.07 9.80
CA SER A 319 -15.95 23.03 10.88
C SER A 319 -16.43 24.40 10.38
N LEU A 320 -16.54 24.61 9.07
CA LEU A 320 -17.15 25.80 8.51
C LEU A 320 -18.68 25.71 8.65
N HIS A 321 -19.27 26.66 9.38
CA HIS A 321 -20.67 26.62 9.84
C HIS A 321 -21.73 26.43 8.74
N LEU A 322 -21.44 26.82 7.50
CA LEU A 322 -22.36 26.63 6.35
C LEU A 322 -22.35 25.20 5.79
N LEU A 323 -21.27 24.45 6.02
CA LEU A 323 -21.08 23.10 5.49
C LEU A 323 -21.61 22.02 6.43
N GLU A 324 -21.64 22.26 7.75
CA GLU A 324 -22.24 21.35 8.75
C GLU A 324 -23.70 20.97 8.45
N ARG A 325 -24.44 21.83 7.74
CA ARG A 325 -25.85 21.60 7.37
C ARG A 325 -26.02 20.71 6.14
N SER A 326 -24.94 20.38 5.43
CA SER A 326 -25.01 19.48 4.28
C SER A 326 -25.09 18.03 4.73
N LYS A 327 -26.04 17.27 4.17
CA LYS A 327 -26.12 15.81 4.34
C LYS A 327 -24.83 15.08 3.93
N PHE A 328 -24.00 15.71 3.09
CA PHE A 328 -22.71 15.17 2.69
C PHE A 328 -21.74 15.06 3.88
N TRP A 329 -21.61 16.11 4.69
CA TRP A 329 -20.65 16.18 5.81
C TRP A 329 -21.13 15.44 7.06
N ASN A 330 -22.42 15.07 7.11
CA ASN A 330 -23.01 14.25 8.18
C ASN A 330 -22.83 12.74 7.97
N ASP A 331 -22.11 12.32 6.93
CA ASP A 331 -21.74 10.91 6.75
C ASP A 331 -20.71 10.49 7.80
N GLU A 332 -20.85 9.28 8.31
CA GLU A 332 -19.95 8.67 9.31
C GLU A 332 -18.48 8.68 8.87
N VAL A 333 -18.19 8.60 7.57
CA VAL A 333 -16.82 8.67 7.02
C VAL A 333 -16.08 9.97 7.39
N PHE A 334 -16.82 11.04 7.71
CA PHE A 334 -16.28 12.34 8.14
C PHE A 334 -16.26 12.51 9.67
N SER A 335 -16.77 11.54 10.43
CA SER A 335 -16.82 11.61 11.89
C SER A 335 -15.44 11.44 12.53
N LEU A 336 -15.25 12.02 13.72
CA LEU A 336 -14.02 11.84 14.49
C LEU A 336 -13.82 10.37 14.90
N GLY A 337 -14.89 9.65 15.21
CA GLY A 337 -14.82 8.24 15.59
C GLY A 337 -14.29 7.36 14.45
N PHE A 338 -14.77 7.58 13.22
CA PHE A 338 -14.26 6.87 12.04
C PHE A 338 -12.75 7.06 11.85
N ALA A 339 -12.25 8.25 12.13
CA ALA A 339 -10.86 8.61 11.93
C ALA A 339 -9.93 8.20 13.09
N ASN A 340 -10.40 8.29 14.34
CA ASN A 340 -9.55 8.25 15.53
C ASN A 340 -9.82 7.04 16.44
N ASP A 341 -10.99 6.40 16.38
CA ASP A 341 -11.31 5.32 17.30
C ASP A 341 -10.63 4.03 16.82
N TYR A 342 -9.67 3.54 17.61
CA TYR A 342 -9.08 2.23 17.40
C TYR A 342 -10.12 1.14 17.66
N LEU A 343 -10.25 0.20 16.74
CA LEU A 343 -11.27 -0.83 16.80
C LEU A 343 -10.68 -2.19 17.16
N LEU A 344 -11.24 -2.80 18.19
CA LEU A 344 -11.03 -4.19 18.55
C LEU A 344 -12.13 -5.06 17.94
N GLU A 345 -11.74 -6.07 17.17
CA GLU A 345 -12.67 -7.06 16.62
C GLU A 345 -13.01 -8.10 17.68
N ILE A 346 -14.28 -8.18 18.08
CA ILE A 346 -14.74 -9.03 19.20
C ILE A 346 -15.55 -10.24 18.76
N ALA A 347 -15.97 -10.29 17.49
CA ALA A 347 -16.78 -11.37 16.96
C ALA A 347 -16.51 -11.60 15.47
N PRO A 348 -16.56 -12.85 14.97
CA PRO A 348 -16.36 -13.15 13.56
C PRO A 348 -17.46 -12.53 12.68
N TRP A 349 -17.10 -12.22 11.44
CA TRP A 349 -18.01 -11.75 10.39
C TRP A 349 -18.79 -12.93 9.81
N VAL A 350 -19.74 -13.45 10.58
CA VAL A 350 -20.62 -14.51 10.10
C VAL A 350 -21.57 -13.92 9.06
N GLY A 351 -21.31 -14.15 7.77
CA GLY A 351 -22.36 -14.11 6.76
C GLY A 351 -23.41 -15.18 7.10
N GLN A 352 -24.69 -14.95 6.77
CA GLN A 352 -25.70 -16.00 6.94
C GLN A 352 -25.29 -17.25 6.14
N LYS A 353 -24.79 -18.28 6.82
CA LYS A 353 -24.53 -19.58 6.20
C LYS A 353 -25.86 -20.28 5.94
N SER A 354 -26.33 -20.27 4.70
CA SER A 354 -27.27 -21.27 4.22
C SER A 354 -26.60 -22.13 3.15
N GLY A 355 -25.94 -23.23 3.58
CA GLY A 355 -25.30 -24.19 2.67
C GLY A 355 -23.90 -23.79 2.18
N GLU A 356 -23.56 -24.18 0.93
CA GLU A 356 -22.28 -23.88 0.24
C GLU A 356 -22.22 -22.47 -0.39
N SER A 357 -23.28 -21.68 -0.23
CA SER A 357 -23.46 -20.32 -0.76
C SER A 357 -23.35 -19.27 0.34
N ILE A 358 -22.69 -18.14 0.07
CA ILE A 358 -22.75 -16.92 0.90
C ILE A 358 -23.83 -16.03 0.33
N THR A 359 -25.08 -16.48 0.42
CA THR A 359 -26.23 -15.59 0.21
C THR A 359 -26.37 -14.69 1.44
N GLY A 360 -26.13 -13.40 1.28
CA GLY A 360 -26.45 -12.40 2.31
C GLY A 360 -25.25 -11.72 2.99
N GLN A 361 -24.14 -11.48 2.28
CA GLN A 361 -23.14 -10.53 2.76
C GLN A 361 -23.79 -9.14 2.90
N ASP A 362 -23.91 -8.65 4.13
CA ASP A 362 -24.40 -7.30 4.39
C ASP A 362 -23.27 -6.29 4.13
N VAL A 363 -23.23 -5.81 2.89
CA VAL A 363 -22.25 -4.82 2.42
C VAL A 363 -22.36 -3.53 3.23
N GLU A 364 -23.55 -3.13 3.68
CA GLU A 364 -23.71 -1.92 4.49
C GLU A 364 -23.07 -2.08 5.88
N MET A 365 -23.26 -3.24 6.51
CA MET A 365 -22.62 -3.56 7.80
C MET A 365 -21.10 -3.59 7.69
N LEU A 366 -20.57 -4.18 6.61
CA LEU A 366 -19.13 -4.19 6.34
C LEU A 366 -18.58 -2.78 6.17
N MET A 367 -19.30 -1.91 5.45
CA MET A 367 -18.83 -0.57 5.19
C MET A 367 -18.77 0.33 6.43
N ARG A 368 -19.74 0.16 7.33
CA ARG A 368 -19.85 0.94 8.58
C ARG A 368 -18.92 0.45 9.68
N GLY A 369 -18.47 -0.81 9.61
CA GLY A 369 -17.79 -1.46 10.72
C GLY A 369 -18.77 -1.65 11.88
N ASP A 370 -19.75 -2.52 11.68
CA ASP A 370 -20.80 -2.81 12.67
C ASP A 370 -20.26 -2.94 14.12
N ARG A 371 -20.90 -2.20 15.03
CA ARG A 371 -20.58 -2.18 16.47
C ARG A 371 -20.88 -3.49 17.18
N SER A 372 -21.64 -4.41 16.57
CA SER A 372 -21.75 -5.78 17.09
C SER A 372 -20.48 -6.60 16.86
N LYS A 373 -19.63 -6.19 15.92
CA LYS A 373 -18.37 -6.85 15.54
C LYS A 373 -17.15 -6.12 16.07
N PHE A 374 -17.22 -4.79 16.14
CA PHE A 374 -16.15 -3.95 16.64
C PHE A 374 -16.53 -3.22 17.93
N VAL A 375 -15.57 -3.15 18.84
CA VAL A 375 -15.64 -2.27 20.01
C VAL A 375 -14.55 -1.21 19.90
N ALA A 376 -14.95 0.06 20.00
CA ALA A 376 -14.01 1.16 20.10
C ALA A 376 -13.21 1.07 21.41
N VAL A 377 -11.89 1.10 21.29
CA VAL A 377 -10.98 1.11 22.43
C VAL A 377 -10.94 2.53 23.01
N PRO A 378 -11.26 2.73 24.30
CA PRO A 378 -11.30 4.07 24.89
C PRO A 378 -9.95 4.78 24.77
N LEU A 379 -9.97 6.09 24.48
CA LEU A 379 -8.75 6.88 24.30
C LEU A 379 -7.78 6.78 25.49
N ARG A 380 -8.29 6.72 26.73
CA ARG A 380 -7.45 6.52 27.92
C ARG A 380 -6.62 5.24 27.86
N VAL A 381 -7.18 4.14 27.35
CA VAL A 381 -6.48 2.84 27.21
C VAL A 381 -5.37 2.97 26.18
N ILE A 382 -5.63 3.68 25.08
CA ILE A 382 -4.62 3.95 24.04
C ILE A 382 -3.49 4.83 24.59
N GLN A 383 -3.81 5.87 25.38
CA GLN A 383 -2.83 6.73 26.04
C GLN A 383 -1.99 5.98 27.08
N ASP A 384 -2.63 5.09 27.85
CA ASP A 384 -1.96 4.22 28.82
C ASP A 384 -1.01 3.24 28.10
N ALA A 385 -1.46 2.59 27.01
CA ALA A 385 -0.63 1.71 26.21
C ALA A 385 0.54 2.44 25.54
N LEU A 386 0.35 3.70 25.13
CA LEU A 386 1.41 4.52 24.56
C LEU A 386 2.46 4.90 25.63
N SER A 387 2.04 5.15 26.86
CA SER A 387 2.91 5.61 27.96
C SER A 387 3.60 4.48 28.72
N ASN A 388 2.88 3.36 28.93
CA ASN A 388 3.31 2.22 29.74
C ASN A 388 3.60 0.96 28.90
N HIS A 389 3.59 1.09 27.57
CA HIS A 389 3.69 0.01 26.58
C HIS A 389 2.56 -1.04 26.59
N VAL A 390 1.75 -1.13 27.65
CA VAL A 390 0.65 -2.09 27.81
C VAL A 390 -0.53 -1.47 28.56
N ALA A 391 -1.75 -1.81 28.16
CA ALA A 391 -2.99 -1.51 28.89
C ALA A 391 -4.01 -2.67 28.74
N ASP A 392 -4.91 -2.85 29.71
CA ASP A 392 -5.94 -3.89 29.67
C ASP A 392 -7.29 -3.33 29.19
N PHE A 393 -7.98 -4.07 28.31
CA PHE A 393 -9.32 -3.72 27.84
C PHE A 393 -10.11 -4.96 27.40
N ASN A 394 -11.30 -5.18 27.98
CA ASN A 394 -12.20 -6.29 27.62
C ASN A 394 -11.53 -7.69 27.61
N GLY A 395 -10.58 -7.93 28.51
CA GLY A 395 -9.83 -9.20 28.58
C GLY A 395 -8.66 -9.32 27.59
N TYR A 396 -8.34 -8.24 26.88
CA TYR A 396 -7.18 -8.12 26.00
C TYR A 396 -6.11 -7.23 26.62
N GLN A 397 -4.86 -7.58 26.38
CA GLN A 397 -3.72 -6.69 26.55
C GLN A 397 -3.47 -5.94 25.25
N ILE A 398 -3.62 -4.62 25.32
CA ILE A 398 -3.33 -3.67 24.26
C ILE A 398 -1.89 -3.22 24.42
N ARG A 399 -1.03 -3.53 23.44
CA ARG A 399 0.40 -3.22 23.49
C ARG A 399 0.79 -2.25 22.40
N ASN A 400 1.65 -1.28 22.71
CA ASN A 400 2.24 -0.41 21.70
C ASN A 400 3.49 -1.07 21.10
N GLU A 401 3.48 -1.31 19.79
CA GLU A 401 4.62 -1.86 19.06
C GLU A 401 5.70 -0.77 18.91
N PRO A 402 6.96 -1.04 19.31
CA PRO A 402 8.03 -0.04 19.31
C PRO A 402 8.44 0.47 17.92
N ARG A 403 7.99 -0.19 16.84
CA ARG A 403 8.29 0.17 15.45
C ARG A 403 7.08 0.84 14.81
N PRO A 404 6.94 2.17 14.90
CA PRO A 404 5.80 2.85 14.31
C PRO A 404 5.82 2.69 12.78
N ARG A 405 4.63 2.79 12.19
CA ARG A 405 4.51 3.01 10.74
C ARG A 405 4.58 4.51 10.47
N TYR A 406 4.72 4.91 9.22
CA TYR A 406 4.76 6.32 8.86
C TYR A 406 3.74 6.65 7.77
N LEU A 407 3.23 7.87 7.84
CA LEU A 407 2.58 8.54 6.71
C LEU A 407 3.47 9.66 6.22
N TRP A 408 3.65 9.72 4.92
CA TRP A 408 4.37 10.79 4.25
C TRP A 408 3.43 11.94 3.85
N TYR A 409 3.87 13.15 4.15
CA TYR A 409 3.21 14.42 3.88
C TYR A 409 4.11 15.22 2.96
N ALA A 410 3.64 15.44 1.74
CA ALA A 410 4.44 16.04 0.70
C ALA A 410 4.37 17.57 0.80
N THR A 411 5.52 18.23 0.77
CA THR A 411 5.61 19.70 0.75
C THR A 411 4.77 20.27 -0.42
N ARG A 412 3.92 21.27 -0.14
CA ARG A 412 3.09 21.96 -1.13
C ARG A 412 3.46 23.43 -1.21
N MET A 413 3.86 23.90 -2.39
CA MET A 413 4.27 25.30 -2.61
C MET A 413 5.34 25.75 -1.61
N GLY A 414 6.29 24.87 -1.30
CA GLY A 414 7.35 25.12 -0.31
C GLY A 414 6.90 25.09 1.16
N LYS A 415 5.63 24.77 1.45
CA LYS A 415 5.12 24.65 2.83
C LYS A 415 4.97 23.19 3.24
N HIS A 416 5.40 22.90 4.46
CA HIS A 416 5.17 21.62 5.13
C HIS A 416 3.69 21.45 5.43
N THR A 417 3.22 20.22 5.29
CA THR A 417 1.82 19.85 5.43
C THR A 417 1.60 18.76 6.48
N ALA A 418 2.69 18.30 7.10
CA ALA A 418 2.66 17.32 8.16
C ALA A 418 2.14 17.93 9.47
N PRO A 419 1.45 17.16 10.32
CA PRO A 419 0.99 17.62 11.62
C PRO A 419 2.17 17.93 12.56
N PRO A 420 1.95 18.73 13.62
CA PRO A 420 2.95 18.96 14.66
C PRO A 420 3.50 17.65 15.23
N GLY A 421 4.81 17.59 15.49
CA GLY A 421 5.49 16.38 15.99
C GLY A 421 5.92 15.38 14.91
N SER A 422 5.69 15.69 13.62
CA SER A 422 6.19 14.88 12.50
C SER A 422 7.71 14.98 12.34
N LEU A 423 8.36 13.87 12.04
CA LEU A 423 9.77 13.78 11.71
C LEU A 423 10.05 14.53 10.39
N ASP A 424 11.09 15.34 10.38
CA ASP A 424 11.53 16.18 9.24
C ASP A 424 10.38 16.97 8.59
N GLN A 425 9.34 17.29 9.36
CA GLN A 425 8.14 18.01 8.89
C GLN A 425 7.46 17.36 7.67
N SER A 426 7.68 16.06 7.45
CA SER A 426 7.19 15.32 6.28
C SER A 426 6.78 13.88 6.60
N LEU A 427 7.12 13.35 7.77
CA LEU A 427 6.76 12.00 8.18
C LEU A 427 6.02 12.02 9.52
N ALA A 428 4.72 11.71 9.52
CA ALA A 428 4.00 11.52 10.78
C ALA A 428 4.12 10.05 11.22
N PRO A 429 4.59 9.76 12.44
CA PRO A 429 4.53 8.42 12.98
C PRO A 429 3.07 8.01 13.23
N LEU A 430 2.78 6.76 12.90
CA LEU A 430 1.56 6.04 13.22
C LEU A 430 1.91 5.00 14.28
N PRO A 431 1.50 5.22 15.54
CA PRO A 431 1.59 4.19 16.56
C PRO A 431 0.87 2.93 16.09
N VAL A 432 1.45 1.78 16.41
CA VAL A 432 0.90 0.47 16.07
C VAL A 432 0.50 -0.19 17.37
N PHE A 433 -0.80 -0.38 17.57
CA PHE A 433 -1.31 -1.04 18.76
C PHE A 433 -1.75 -2.45 18.42
N ARG A 434 -1.40 -3.42 19.27
CA ARG A 434 -1.73 -4.83 19.09
C ARG A 434 -2.58 -5.32 20.23
N ALA A 435 -3.57 -6.16 19.96
CA ALA A 435 -4.47 -6.73 20.96
C ALA A 435 -4.28 -8.24 21.10
N SER A 436 -3.80 -8.68 22.25
CA SER A 436 -3.59 -10.10 22.55
C SER A 436 -4.43 -10.54 23.75
N THR A 437 -4.99 -11.75 23.71
CA THR A 437 -5.69 -12.32 24.88
C THR A 437 -4.68 -12.88 25.88
N ASN A 438 -4.93 -12.72 27.18
CA ASN A 438 -4.10 -13.32 28.25
C ASN A 438 -4.17 -14.86 28.32
N ARG A 439 -4.88 -15.51 27.39
CA ARG A 439 -4.96 -16.96 27.27
C ARG A 439 -3.84 -17.45 26.35
N THR A 440 -2.64 -17.57 26.92
CA THR A 440 -1.59 -18.48 26.44
C THR A 440 -1.39 -19.58 27.46
#